data_AF-A0A7C1XTZ6-F1
#
_entry.id   AF-A0A7C1XTZ6-F1
#
_cell.length_a   1.000
_cell.length_b   1.000
_cell.length_c   1.000
_cell.angle_alpha   90.00
_cell.angle_beta   90.00
_cell.angle_gamma   90.00
#
_symmetry.space_group_name_H-M   'P 1'
#
loop_
_entity.id
_entity.type
_entity.pdbx_description
1 polymer ?
#
loop_
_entity_poly.entity_id
_entity_poly.type
_entity_poly.pdbx_seq_one_letter_code
_entity_poly.pdbx_strand_id
1 'polypeptide(L)' 'MRPSFSSAAPPDEGARLFQVVVDAARARWGKIATGEFGADMQVTLTNDGPVTFWLET' A
#
# COMPACT_ATOMS: atom_id res chain seq x y z
N MET A 1 11.45 22.85 -5.62
CA MET A 1 11.97 21.81 -4.69
C MET A 1 11.52 20.46 -5.25
N ARG A 2 12.43 19.51 -5.49
CA ARG A 2 12.10 18.19 -6.05
C ARG A 2 11.94 17.20 -4.89
N PRO A 3 10.82 16.47 -4.75
CA PRO A 3 10.68 15.44 -3.75
C PRO A 3 11.83 14.43 -3.82
N SER A 4 12.33 14.03 -2.65
CA SER A 4 13.28 12.93 -2.51
C SER A 4 12.58 11.74 -1.88
N PHE A 5 12.92 10.54 -2.33
CA PHE A 5 12.40 9.27 -1.80
C PHE A 5 13.52 8.46 -1.13
N SER A 6 14.55 9.13 -0.61
CA SER A 6 15.72 8.48 -0.02
C SER A 6 15.40 7.61 1.19
N SER A 7 14.25 7.79 1.84
CA SER A 7 13.77 6.95 2.94
C SER A 7 12.95 5.74 2.48
N ALA A 8 12.57 5.67 1.20
CA ALA A 8 11.82 4.54 0.67
C ALA A 8 12.73 3.31 0.55
N ALA A 9 12.16 2.13 0.80
CA ALA A 9 12.85 0.87 0.56
C ALA A 9 13.18 0.70 -0.94
N PRO A 10 14.26 -0.01 -1.30
CA PRO A 10 14.52 -0.42 -2.68
C PRO A 10 13.33 -1.20 -3.27
N PRO A 11 13.11 -1.18 -4.60
CA PRO A 11 11.92 -1.79 -5.22
C PRO A 11 11.68 -3.25 -4.84
N ASP A 12 12.72 -4.08 -4.84
CA ASP A 12 12.61 -5.51 -4.51
C ASP A 12 12.19 -5.72 -3.05
N GLU A 13 12.76 -4.92 -2.14
CA GLU A 13 12.41 -4.96 -0.72
C GLU A 13 11.00 -4.39 -0.47
N GLY A 14 10.63 -3.33 -1.17
CA GLY A 14 9.27 -2.77 -1.15
C GLY A 14 8.22 -3.78 -1.63
N ALA A 15 8.50 -4.50 -2.71
CA ALA A 15 7.62 -5.55 -3.24
C ALA A 15 7.47 -6.70 -2.23
N ARG A 16 8.58 -7.13 -1.63
CA ARG A 16 8.59 -8.16 -0.60
C ARG A 16 7.76 -7.74 0.62
N LEU A 17 7.97 -6.54 1.14
CA LEU A 17 7.26 -6.02 2.31
C LEU A 17 5.77 -5.80 2.03
N PHE A 18 5.42 -5.30 0.84
CA PHE A 18 4.02 -5.21 0.39
C PHE A 18 3.33 -6.57 0.46
N GLN A 19 3.97 -7.62 -0.06
CA GLN A 19 3.42 -8.97 -0.04
C GLN A 19 3.26 -9.51 1.39
N VAL A 20 4.22 -9.26 2.28
CA VAL A 20 4.12 -9.65 3.70
C VAL A 20 2.86 -9.05 4.37
N VAL A 21 2.59 -7.77 4.13
CA VAL A 21 1.41 -7.10 4.71
C VAL A 21 0.12 -7.65 4.12
N VAL A 22 0.08 -7.86 2.80
CA VAL A 22 -1.08 -8.44 2.12
C VAL A 22 -1.39 -9.84 2.66
N ASP A 23 -0.38 -10.69 2.85
CA ASP A 23 -0.58 -12.05 3.35
C ASP A 23 -1.01 -12.08 4.81
N ALA A 24 -0.42 -11.22 5.65
CA ALA A 24 -0.87 -11.04 7.04
C ALA A 24 -2.34 -10.59 7.10
N ALA A 25 -2.73 -9.65 6.23
CA ALA A 25 -4.10 -9.15 6.15
C ALA A 25 -5.09 -10.24 5.70
N ARG A 26 -4.74 -11.01 4.66
CA ARG A 26 -5.53 -12.13 4.17
C ARG A 26 -5.71 -13.21 5.22
N ALA A 27 -4.64 -13.54 5.94
CA ALA A 27 -4.71 -14.51 7.03
C ALA A 27 -5.65 -14.07 8.16
N ARG A 28 -5.70 -12.76 8.46
CA ARG A 28 -6.48 -12.22 9.57
C ARG A 28 -7.95 -11.94 9.25
N TRP A 29 -8.25 -11.52 8.02
CA TRP A 29 -9.57 -11.01 7.63
C TRP A 29 -10.16 -11.70 6.38
N GLY A 30 -9.45 -12.65 5.78
CA GLY A 30 -9.93 -13.43 4.64
C GLY A 30 -9.79 -12.68 3.32
N LYS A 31 -10.92 -12.22 2.76
CA LYS A 31 -10.97 -11.62 1.42
C LYS A 31 -10.38 -10.21 1.43
N ILE A 32 -9.14 -10.09 0.96
CA ILE A 32 -8.45 -8.81 0.72
C ILE A 32 -8.16 -8.67 -0.78
N ALA A 33 -8.65 -7.59 -1.37
CA ALA A 33 -8.33 -7.18 -2.73
C ALA A 33 -7.04 -6.33 -2.74
N THR A 34 -6.28 -6.42 -3.82
CA THR A 34 -5.04 -5.65 -4.04
C THR A 34 -4.97 -5.17 -5.48
N GLY A 35 -4.20 -4.12 -5.72
CA GLY A 35 -3.69 -3.79 -7.06
C GLY A 35 -2.43 -4.61 -7.40
N GLU A 36 -1.59 -4.06 -8.27
CA GLU A 36 -0.32 -4.64 -8.71
C GLU A 36 0.86 -3.72 -8.32
N PHE A 37 1.88 -4.28 -7.67
CA PHE A 37 3.03 -3.52 -7.20
C PHE A 37 3.87 -3.01 -8.40
N GLY A 38 4.17 -1.72 -8.42
CA GLY A 38 4.98 -1.09 -9.46
C GLY A 38 4.25 -0.82 -10.79
N ALA A 39 2.97 -1.19 -10.90
CA ALA A 39 2.16 -0.88 -12.06
C ALA A 39 1.68 0.58 -12.05
N ASP A 40 1.47 1.15 -13.24
CA ASP A 40 0.68 2.37 -13.39
C ASP A 40 -0.79 2.04 -13.15
N MET A 41 -1.40 2.68 -12.15
CA MET A 41 -2.73 2.31 -11.66
C MET A 41 -3.64 3.52 -11.54
N GLN A 42 -4.90 3.33 -11.91
CA GLN A 42 -5.98 4.28 -11.68
C GLN A 42 -6.88 3.72 -10.56
N VAL A 43 -6.75 4.28 -9.35
CA VAL A 43 -7.51 3.84 -8.17
C VAL A 43 -8.74 4.73 -7.98
N THR A 44 -9.92 4.15 -8.16
CA THR A 44 -11.19 4.82 -7.85
C THR A 44 -11.62 4.51 -6.41
N LEU A 45 -12.05 5.53 -5.67
CA LEU A 45 -12.66 5.33 -4.36
C LEU A 45 -13.89 6.23 -4.15
N THR A 46 -14.82 5.77 -3.32
CA THR A 46 -15.87 6.60 -2.71
C THR A 46 -15.57 6.69 -1.22
N ASN A 47 -15.15 7.88 -0.76
CA ASN A 47 -14.84 8.10 0.66
C ASN A 47 -16.12 8.52 1.40
N ASP A 48 -16.82 7.53 1.98
CA ASP A 48 -18.06 7.74 2.74
C ASP A 48 -17.76 8.32 4.13
N GLY A 49 -18.07 9.61 4.32
CA GLY A 49 -17.53 10.49 5.36
C GLY A 49 -17.36 11.93 4.86
N PRO A 50 -16.13 12.44 4.59
CA PRO A 50 -14.87 11.70 4.46
C PRO A 50 -14.01 11.71 5.73
N VAL A 51 -13.36 10.58 6.03
CA VAL A 51 -12.41 10.44 7.14
C VAL A 51 -11.11 9.83 6.61
N THR A 52 -9.98 10.45 6.94
CA THR A 52 -8.65 10.00 6.51
C THR A 52 -7.72 9.95 7.71
N PHE A 53 -7.08 8.79 7.92
CA PHE A 53 -6.07 8.60 8.97
C PHE A 53 -4.69 8.43 8.35
N TRP A 54 -3.68 9.02 8.99
CA TRP A 54 -2.27 8.76 8.70
C TRP A 54 -1.69 7.91 9.83
N LEU A 55 -1.13 6.74 9.49
CA LEU A 55 -0.55 5.80 10.45
C LEU A 55 0.94 5.63 10.15
N GLU A 56 1.75 5.55 11.20
CA GLU A 56 3.20 5.31 11.15
C GLU A 56 3.55 4.27 12.21
N THR A 57 4.54 3.42 11.93
CA THR A 57 5.00 2.31 12.79
C THR A 57 6.39 2.58 13.33
#